data_AF-K8P8Y0-F1
#
_entry.id   AF-K8P8Y0-F1
#
_cell.length_a   1.000
_cell.length_b   1.000
_cell.length_c   1.000
_cell.angle_alpha   90.00
_cell.angle_beta   90.00
_cell.angle_gamma   90.00
#
_symmetry.space_group_name_H-M   'P 1'
#
loop_
_entity.id
_entity.type
_entity.pdbx_description
1 polymer ?
#
loop_
_entity_poly.entity_id
_entity_poly.type
_entity_poly.pdbx_seq_one_letter_code
_entity_poly.pdbx_strand_id
1 'polypeptide(L)' 'MTVQTREFNHHRYEFVRGNDGDFIAYQRHLGDGVWQTFSTWMIPRTNEG' A
#
# COMPACT_ATOMS: atom_id res chain seq x y z
N MET A 1 -21.67 27.79 -6.18
CA MET A 1 -21.69 26.57 -5.36
C MET A 1 -20.47 25.73 -5.74
N THR A 2 -19.44 25.69 -4.90
CA THR A 2 -18.28 24.83 -5.12
C THR A 2 -18.60 23.46 -4.52
N VAL A 3 -18.78 22.45 -5.39
CA VAL A 3 -18.87 21.06 -4.96
C VAL A 3 -17.49 20.70 -4.44
N GLN A 4 -17.36 20.62 -3.11
CA GLN A 4 -16.20 20.01 -2.50
C GLN A 4 -16.36 18.50 -2.71
N THR A 5 -15.87 18.00 -3.85
CA THR A 5 -15.67 16.56 -4.03
C THR A 5 -14.70 16.14 -2.93
N ARG A 6 -15.22 15.46 -1.91
CA ARG A 6 -14.38 14.65 -1.02
C ARG A 6 -13.76 13.59 -1.93
N GLU A 7 -12.58 13.89 -2.48
CA GLU A 7 -11.66 12.87 -2.97
C GLU A 7 -11.41 11.96 -1.77
N PHE A 8 -12.12 10.83 -1.73
CA PHE A 8 -11.79 9.77 -0.80
C PHE A 8 -10.37 9.35 -1.19
N ASN A 9 -9.38 9.88 -0.46
CA ASN A 9 -8.00 9.42 -0.56
C ASN A 9 -8.00 7.97 -0.09
N HIS A 10 -8.30 7.07 -1.01
CA HIS A 10 -8.35 5.64 -0.75
C HIS A 10 -6.92 5.18 -0.53
N HIS A 11 -6.65 4.71 0.68
CA HIS A 11 -5.41 4.05 1.04
C HIS A 11 -5.72 2.56 1.17
N ARG A 12 -4.79 1.72 0.70
CA ARG A 12 -4.84 0.27 0.92
C ARG A 12 -3.45 -0.26 1.17
N TYR A 13 -3.39 -1.50 1.63
CA TYR A 13 -2.15 -2.24 1.73
C TYR A 13 -2.26 -3.54 0.94
N GLU A 14 -1.13 -4.01 0.44
CA GLU A 14 -0.99 -5.29 -0.24
C GLU A 14 0.11 -6.09 0.45
N PHE A 15 -0.18 -7.35 0.77
CA PHE A 15 0.82 -8.28 1.31
C PHE A 15 1.55 -8.96 0.15
N VAL A 16 2.86 -8.84 0.13
CA VAL A 16 3.71 -9.35 -0.95
C VAL A 16 4.70 -10.37 -0.39
N ARG A 17 4.63 -11.60 -0.89
CA ARG A 17 5.58 -12.65 -0.56
C ARG A 17 6.79 -12.53 -1.49
N GLY A 18 7.97 -12.25 -0.92
CA GLY A 18 9.25 -12.27 -1.62
C GLY A 18 10.09 -13.48 -1.25
N ASN A 19 11.15 -13.72 -2.02
CA ASN A 19 12.11 -14.78 -1.73
C ASN A 19 12.86 -14.49 -0.41
N ASP A 20 13.32 -13.25 -0.24
CA ASP A 20 14.17 -12.83 0.89
C ASP A 20 13.38 -12.36 2.13
N GLY A 21 12.05 -12.30 2.03
CA GLY A 21 11.20 -11.81 3.11
C GLY A 21 9.78 -11.51 2.64
N ASP A 22 8.91 -11.23 3.59
CA ASP A 22 7.56 -10.77 3.32
C ASP A 22 7.48 -9.26 3.45
N PHE A 23 6.56 -8.63 2.73
CA PHE A 23 6.44 -7.18 2.67
C PHE A 23 4.99 -6.73 2.76
N ILE A 24 4.79 -5.54 3.31
CA ILE A 24 3.54 -4.78 3.19
C ILE A 24 3.82 -3.57 2.31
N ALA A 25 3.12 -3.48 1.19
CA ALA A 25 3.15 -2.31 0.31
C ALA A 25 1.94 -1.43 0.57
N TYR A 26 2.16 -0.22 1.06
CA TYR A 26 1.12 0.79 1.23
C TYR A 26 0.92 1.56 -0.07
N GLN A 27 -0.32 1.59 -0.53
CA GLN A 27 -0.72 2.19 -1.79
C GLN A 27 -1.74 3.29 -1.56
N ARG A 28 -1.62 4.35 -2.36
CA ARG A 28 -2.61 5.43 -2.45
C ARG A 28 -3.24 5.43 -3.85
N HIS A 29 -4.51 5.75 -3.91
CA HIS A 29 -5.20 5.96 -5.17
C HIS A 29 -4.84 7.35 -5.73
N LEU A 30 -4.37 7.42 -6.97
CA LEU A 30 -4.01 8.68 -7.63
C LEU A 30 -5.14 9.26 -8.48
N GLY A 31 -6.27 8.56 -8.59
CA GLY A 31 -7.32 8.84 -9.58
C GLY A 31 -7.29 7.81 -10.71
N ASP A 32 -8.36 7.76 -11.51
CA ASP A 32 -8.46 6.95 -12.74
C ASP A 32 -8.16 5.44 -12.57
N GLY A 33 -8.43 4.89 -11.39
CA GLY A 33 -8.15 3.49 -11.07
C GLY A 33 -6.66 3.18 -10.84
N VAL A 34 -5.78 4.20 -10.91
CA VAL A 34 -4.35 4.05 -10.73
C VAL A 34 -4.00 4.04 -9.24
N TRP A 35 -3.23 3.02 -8.86
CA TRP A 35 -2.68 2.86 -7.52
C TRP A 35 -1.16 3.02 -7.56
N GLN A 36 -0.61 3.78 -6.61
CA GLN A 36 0.82 3.97 -6.45
C GLN A 36 1.26 3.50 -5.06
N THR A 37 2.26 2.62 -5.02
CA THR A 37 2.98 2.29 -3.78
C THR A 37 3.81 3.50 -3.35
N PHE A 38 3.60 3.97 -2.12
CA PHE A 38 4.36 5.10 -1.57
C PHE A 38 5.24 4.70 -0.38
N SER A 39 5.04 3.51 0.19
CA SER A 39 5.88 2.97 1.25
C SER A 39 5.84 1.44 1.24
N THR A 40 6.97 0.81 1.51
CA THR A 40 7.09 -0.66 1.63
C THR A 40 7.79 -0.99 2.93
N TRP A 41 7.19 -1.87 3.72
CA TRP A 41 7.73 -2.33 5.00
C TRP A 41 8.05 -3.81 4.90
N MET A 42 9.26 -4.19 5.26
CA MET A 42 9.65 -5.61 5.36
C MET A 42 9.11 -6.18 6.67
N ILE A 43 8.53 -7.36 6.60
CA ILE A 43 8.20 -8.21 7.74
C ILE A 43 9.37 -9.19 7.90
N PRO A 44 10.21 -9.04 8.94
CA PRO A 44 11.28 -9.99 9.21
C PRO A 44 10.66 -11.36 9.45
N ARG A 45 11.14 -12.39 8.73
CA ARG A 45 10.86 -13.76 9.12
C ARG A 45 11.78 -14.06 10.30
N THR A 46 11.21 -14.18 11.50
CA THR A 46 11.93 -14.79 12.61
C THR A 46 12.12 -16.25 12.22
N ASN A 47 13.34 -16.59 11.79
CA ASN A 47 13.76 -17.98 11.84
C ASN A 47 13.73 -18.35 13.32
N GLU A 48 12.65 -18.96 13.79
CA GLU A 48 12.68 -19.70 15.05
C GLU A 48 13.59 -20.89 14.80
N GLY A 49 14.88 -20.68 15.05
CA GLY A 49 15.91 -21.70 15.11
C GLY A 49 16.15 -22.12 16.55
#